data_AF-A0A5Q4FQW7-F1
#
_entry.id   AF-A0A5Q4FQW7-F1
#
_cell.length_a   1.000
_cell.length_b   1.000
_cell.length_c   1.000
_cell.angle_alpha   90.00
_cell.angle_beta   90.00
_cell.angle_gamma   90.00
#
_symmetry.space_group_name_H-M   'P 1'
#
loop_
_entity.id
_entity.type
_entity.pdbx_description
1 polymer ?
#
loop_
_entity_poly.entity_id
_entity_poly.type
_entity_poly.pdbx_seq_one_letter_code
_entity_poly.pdbx_strand_id
1 'polypeptide(L)'
;MGPDATRAGAPPRRRGADPGQVPGGVRTHHRADLRRLDGDPVSELLLFPCSHAEDDPERAIVPFIAAATAAVSGQRAVVVCTVEAANLGIPGVVDRIEVDGMPPLADLARQLVAGGGEIWLCSACATKRGITGDQELLAGATIVGAARIVEALTEGRAITLA
;
A
#
# COMPACT_ATOMS: atom_id res chain seq x y z
N MET A 1 -71.82 39.09 0.64
CA MET A 1 -71.13 39.15 -0.66
C MET A 1 -69.64 39.15 -0.37
N GLY A 2 -68.85 38.29 -1.03
CA GLY A 2 -67.39 38.14 -0.79
C GLY A 2 -66.56 38.86 -1.87
N PRO A 3 -65.33 38.41 -2.22
CA PRO A 3 -64.52 37.31 -1.67
C PRO A 3 -63.50 37.86 -0.63
N ASP A 4 -62.36 37.27 -0.21
CA ASP A 4 -61.64 35.99 -0.49
C ASP A 4 -60.92 35.54 0.85
N ALA A 5 -59.83 34.77 1.03
CA ALA A 5 -58.80 34.19 0.15
C ALA A 5 -58.05 32.98 0.76
N THR A 6 -57.29 32.29 -0.11
CA THR A 6 -56.04 31.52 0.15
C THR A 6 -56.05 30.23 1.01
N ARG A 7 -55.54 29.16 0.39
CA ARG A 7 -55.23 27.83 0.94
C ARG A 7 -54.29 27.83 2.17
N ALA A 8 -54.55 26.93 3.12
CA ALA A 8 -53.53 26.09 3.76
C ALA A 8 -54.16 24.75 4.25
N GLY A 9 -53.48 23.62 4.06
CA GLY A 9 -53.99 22.29 4.45
C GLY A 9 -53.29 21.71 5.68
N ALA A 10 -54.05 21.09 6.58
CA ALA A 10 -53.51 20.43 7.78
C ALA A 10 -53.01 18.99 7.50
N PRO A 11 -51.91 18.52 8.13
CA PRO A 11 -51.34 17.20 7.85
C PRO A 11 -51.78 16.09 8.84
N PRO A 12 -52.20 14.91 8.35
CA PRO A 12 -52.28 13.68 9.15
C PRO A 12 -51.04 12.78 8.93
N ARG A 13 -50.32 12.40 10.00
CA ARG A 13 -49.24 11.37 9.95
C ARG A 13 -49.11 10.52 11.22
N ARG A 14 -49.92 9.47 11.34
CA ARG A 14 -49.68 8.21 12.10
C ARG A 14 -50.57 7.13 11.46
N ARG A 15 -50.23 5.83 11.43
CA ARG A 15 -48.99 5.06 11.69
C ARG A 15 -49.13 3.77 10.86
N GLY A 16 -48.03 3.19 10.41
CA GLY A 16 -48.02 1.89 9.74
C GLY A 16 -46.60 1.53 9.31
N ALA A 17 -46.19 0.29 9.54
CA ALA A 17 -44.86 -0.20 9.19
C ALA A 17 -44.98 -1.43 8.29
N ASP A 18 -44.04 -1.53 7.35
CA ASP A 18 -43.43 -2.74 6.79
C ASP A 18 -44.35 -3.82 6.16
N PRO A 19 -44.11 -4.20 4.88
CA PRO A 19 -43.00 -5.11 4.59
C PRO A 19 -42.17 -4.66 3.38
N GLY A 20 -41.01 -4.04 3.63
CA GLY A 20 -40.08 -3.51 2.63
C GLY A 20 -38.61 -3.77 2.97
N GLN A 21 -38.33 -4.74 3.84
CA GLN A 21 -37.00 -5.20 4.28
C GLN A 21 -36.14 -5.72 3.10
N VAL A 22 -35.50 -4.80 2.39
CA VAL A 22 -34.25 -5.06 1.63
C VAL A 22 -33.22 -3.99 2.04
N PRO A 23 -32.59 -4.11 3.23
CA PRO A 23 -31.86 -3.02 3.85
C PRO A 23 -30.52 -2.73 3.16
N GLY A 24 -30.17 -1.46 3.00
CA GLY A 24 -28.83 -1.04 2.57
C GLY A 24 -28.64 -0.75 1.07
N GLY A 25 -29.69 -0.37 0.33
CA GLY A 25 -29.57 0.02 -1.07
C GLY A 25 -28.78 1.33 -1.28
N VAL A 26 -27.62 1.24 -1.93
CA VAL A 26 -26.95 2.36 -2.61
C VAL A 26 -26.69 1.97 -4.07
N ARG A 27 -26.92 2.91 -5.00
CA ARG A 27 -26.82 2.68 -6.45
C ARG A 27 -25.35 2.61 -6.87
N THR A 28 -25.01 1.72 -7.79
CA THR A 28 -23.63 1.40 -8.21
C THR A 28 -22.98 2.47 -9.10
N HIS A 29 -22.88 3.72 -8.62
CA HIS A 29 -22.17 4.82 -9.31
C HIS A 29 -21.40 5.73 -8.33
N HIS A 30 -20.21 5.30 -7.92
CA HIS A 30 -19.20 6.24 -7.42
C HIS A 30 -17.77 5.90 -7.87
N ARG A 31 -17.57 5.86 -9.20
CA ARG A 31 -16.27 6.19 -9.81
C ARG A 31 -16.10 7.71 -9.74
N ALA A 32 -15.86 8.25 -8.54
CA ALA A 32 -15.59 9.68 -8.36
C ALA A 32 -14.15 9.97 -8.79
N ASP A 33 -14.03 10.51 -10.00
CA ASP A 33 -12.79 10.69 -10.77
C ASP A 33 -11.57 11.17 -9.97
N LEU A 34 -10.59 10.28 -9.77
CA LEU A 34 -9.20 10.64 -9.41
C LEU A 34 -8.40 11.10 -10.64
N ARG A 35 -9.01 11.92 -11.51
CA ARG A 35 -8.31 12.66 -12.55
C ARG A 35 -7.94 14.03 -12.00
N ARG A 36 -6.64 14.30 -11.88
CA ARG A 36 -6.17 15.69 -11.84
C ARG A 36 -6.51 16.37 -13.17
N LEU A 37 -6.59 17.70 -13.16
CA LEU A 37 -7.02 18.49 -14.33
C LEU A 37 -6.04 18.39 -15.53
N ASP A 38 -4.85 17.85 -15.29
CA ASP A 38 -3.72 17.78 -16.22
C ASP A 38 -3.64 16.45 -17.01
N GLY A 39 -4.54 15.50 -16.74
CA GLY A 39 -4.79 14.33 -17.60
C GLY A 39 -3.96 13.06 -17.32
N ASP A 40 -2.78 13.18 -16.69
CA ASP A 40 -1.93 12.04 -16.32
C ASP A 40 -2.59 11.10 -15.28
N PRO A 41 -2.32 9.79 -15.33
CA PRO A 41 -2.76 8.85 -14.31
C PRO A 41 -1.99 9.07 -13.00
N VAL A 42 -2.71 9.19 -11.89
CA VAL A 42 -2.08 9.19 -10.55
C VAL A 42 -1.42 7.84 -10.28
N SER A 43 -0.10 7.82 -10.13
CA SER A 43 0.64 6.63 -9.72
C SER A 43 0.34 6.31 -8.26
N GLU A 44 -0.30 5.16 -8.03
CA GLU A 44 -0.71 4.77 -6.68
C GLU A 44 0.51 4.29 -5.87
N LEU A 45 0.50 4.59 -4.57
CA LEU A 45 1.52 4.11 -3.64
C LEU A 45 1.20 2.68 -3.22
N LEU A 46 2.04 1.74 -3.64
CA LEU A 46 1.89 0.31 -3.36
C LEU A 46 3.00 -0.13 -2.40
N LEU A 47 2.60 -0.59 -1.22
CA LEU A 47 3.48 -1.10 -0.18
C LEU A 47 3.45 -2.63 -0.20
N PHE A 48 4.62 -3.24 -0.24
CA PHE A 48 4.82 -4.69 -0.28
C PHE A 48 5.51 -5.11 1.03
N PRO A 49 4.77 -5.60 2.04
CA PRO A 49 5.38 -6.03 3.30
C PRO A 49 6.28 -7.24 3.08
N CYS A 50 7.50 -7.18 3.63
CA CYS A 50 8.43 -8.30 3.68
C CYS A 50 8.82 -8.56 5.14
N SER A 51 8.85 -9.82 5.57
CA SER A 51 9.23 -10.20 6.94
C SER A 51 10.41 -11.18 7.03
N HIS A 52 10.78 -11.81 5.92
CA HIS A 52 11.83 -12.83 5.84
C HIS A 52 13.03 -12.35 5.01
N ALA A 53 14.16 -13.02 5.17
CA ALA A 53 15.41 -12.86 4.44
C ALA A 53 16.01 -14.26 4.17
N GLU A 54 17.20 -14.54 4.70
CA GLU A 54 17.87 -15.85 4.59
C GLU A 54 17.17 -16.98 5.39
N ASP A 55 16.17 -16.64 6.22
CA ASP A 55 15.35 -17.58 7.00
C ASP A 55 14.19 -18.21 6.21
N ASP A 56 13.67 -17.51 5.20
CA ASP A 56 12.69 -18.04 4.23
C ASP A 56 12.88 -17.33 2.87
N PRO A 57 13.79 -17.85 2.01
CA PRO A 57 14.12 -17.23 0.72
C PRO A 57 12.94 -17.02 -0.23
N GLU A 58 11.98 -17.93 -0.29
CA GLU A 58 10.81 -17.80 -1.18
C GLU A 58 9.94 -16.61 -0.74
N ARG A 59 9.66 -16.51 0.57
CA ARG A 59 8.87 -15.42 1.15
C ARG A 59 9.63 -14.10 1.25
N ALA A 60 10.96 -14.11 1.11
CA ALA A 60 11.77 -12.92 0.89
C ALA A 60 11.68 -12.43 -0.58
N ILE A 61 11.68 -13.35 -1.55
CA ILE A 61 11.67 -13.05 -2.99
C ILE A 61 10.31 -12.53 -3.48
N VAL A 62 9.19 -13.15 -3.06
CA VAL A 62 7.85 -12.83 -3.60
C VAL A 62 7.46 -11.34 -3.48
N PRO A 63 7.66 -10.64 -2.33
CA PRO A 63 7.40 -9.20 -2.22
C PRO A 63 8.23 -8.36 -3.20
N PHE A 64 9.49 -8.74 -3.44
CA PHE A 64 10.38 -8.02 -4.36
C PHE A 64 10.01 -8.25 -5.84
N ILE A 65 9.54 -9.44 -6.23
CA ILE A 65 8.98 -9.67 -7.58
C ILE A 65 7.82 -8.70 -7.84
N ALA A 66 6.88 -8.61 -6.90
CA ALA A 66 5.71 -7.76 -7.05
C ALA A 66 6.06 -6.26 -7.04
N ALA A 67 6.96 -5.84 -6.16
CA ALA A 67 7.42 -4.45 -6.09
C ALA A 67 8.21 -4.03 -7.34
N ALA A 68 9.15 -4.85 -7.80
CA ALA A 68 9.93 -4.57 -9.02
C ALA A 68 9.03 -4.53 -10.26
N THR A 69 8.00 -5.39 -10.33
CA THR A 69 6.98 -5.38 -11.39
C THR A 69 6.13 -4.10 -11.34
N ALA A 70 5.73 -3.64 -10.15
CA ALA A 70 4.98 -2.41 -9.96
C ALA A 70 5.79 -1.15 -10.36
N ALA A 71 7.07 -1.10 -9.98
CA ALA A 71 7.97 0.00 -10.32
C ALA A 71 8.17 0.15 -11.83
N VAL A 72 8.48 -0.93 -12.56
CA VAL A 72 8.60 -0.89 -14.03
C VAL A 72 7.25 -0.64 -14.74
N SER A 73 6.13 -0.79 -14.03
CA SER A 73 4.78 -0.42 -14.48
C SER A 73 4.39 1.02 -14.09
N GLY A 74 5.35 1.86 -13.69
CA GLY A 74 5.15 3.28 -13.35
C GLY A 74 4.37 3.53 -12.06
N GLN A 75 4.21 2.53 -11.21
CA GLN A 75 3.58 2.69 -9.89
C GLN A 75 4.63 3.03 -8.84
N ARG A 76 4.24 3.76 -7.79
CA ARG A 76 5.14 4.08 -6.68
C ARG A 76 5.25 2.86 -5.77
N ALA A 77 6.25 2.02 -5.99
CA ALA A 77 6.44 0.77 -5.26
C ALA A 77 7.40 0.95 -4.07
N VAL A 78 7.02 0.40 -2.91
CA VAL A 78 7.85 0.40 -1.70
C VAL A 78 7.84 -0.99 -1.07
N VAL A 79 9.01 -1.63 -0.91
CA VAL A 79 9.11 -2.83 -0.07
C VAL A 79 9.29 -2.41 1.38
N VAL A 80 8.43 -2.89 2.28
CA VAL A 80 8.51 -2.58 3.72
C VAL A 80 9.13 -3.76 4.46
N CYS A 81 10.44 -3.69 4.67
CA CYS A 81 11.25 -4.67 5.36
C CYS A 81 11.04 -4.61 6.89
N THR A 82 10.39 -5.63 7.42
CA THR A 82 10.11 -5.85 8.84
C THR A 82 10.73 -7.18 9.30
N VAL A 83 10.74 -7.45 10.61
CA VAL A 83 11.26 -8.70 11.19
C VAL A 83 12.64 -9.04 10.59
N GLU A 84 12.90 -10.22 10.01
CA GLU A 84 14.22 -10.59 9.47
C GLU A 84 14.53 -9.92 8.13
N ALA A 85 13.52 -9.48 7.37
CA ALA A 85 13.71 -8.70 6.14
C ALA A 85 14.48 -7.39 6.35
N ALA A 86 14.59 -6.91 7.60
CA ALA A 86 15.48 -5.78 7.92
C ALA A 86 16.96 -6.04 7.57
N ASN A 87 17.41 -7.30 7.60
CA ASN A 87 18.76 -7.68 7.17
C ASN A 87 19.02 -7.44 5.68
N LEU A 88 17.98 -7.43 4.84
CA LEU A 88 18.11 -7.15 3.40
C LEU A 88 18.65 -5.75 3.10
N GLY A 89 18.57 -4.84 4.08
CA GLY A 89 19.19 -3.52 4.00
C GLY A 89 20.71 -3.51 4.16
N ILE A 90 21.34 -4.61 4.54
CA ILE A 90 22.81 -4.72 4.69
C ILE A 90 23.41 -5.14 3.34
N PRO A 91 24.46 -4.44 2.84
CA PRO A 91 25.17 -4.84 1.61
C PRO A 91 25.61 -6.31 1.62
N GLY A 92 25.42 -7.01 0.49
CA GLY A 92 25.81 -8.40 0.33
C GLY A 92 24.86 -9.44 0.95
N VAL A 93 23.74 -9.05 1.58
CA VAL A 93 22.70 -10.00 2.06
C VAL A 93 21.78 -10.44 0.92
N VAL A 94 21.28 -9.52 0.10
CA VAL A 94 20.41 -9.85 -1.04
C VAL A 94 21.10 -10.73 -2.09
N ASP A 95 22.42 -10.65 -2.20
CA ASP A 95 23.25 -11.44 -3.10
C ASP A 95 23.46 -12.90 -2.62
N ARG A 96 22.84 -13.30 -1.51
CA ARG A 96 22.83 -14.69 -0.98
C ARG A 96 21.46 -15.36 -1.03
N ILE A 97 20.43 -14.68 -1.55
CA ILE A 97 19.04 -15.14 -1.49
C ILE A 97 18.56 -15.46 -2.91
N GLU A 98 18.55 -16.76 -3.22
CA GLU A 98 18.15 -17.35 -4.49
C GLU A 98 17.26 -18.58 -4.24
N VAL A 99 16.35 -18.88 -5.17
CA VAL A 99 15.47 -20.07 -5.15
C VAL A 99 15.36 -20.61 -6.58
N ASP A 100 15.47 -21.93 -6.75
CA ASP A 100 15.39 -22.58 -8.06
C ASP A 100 14.10 -22.20 -8.81
N GLY A 101 14.26 -21.61 -10.00
CA GLY A 101 13.14 -21.16 -10.85
C GLY A 101 12.61 -19.75 -10.53
N MET A 102 13.18 -19.04 -9.56
CA MET A 102 12.87 -17.64 -9.26
C MET A 102 14.04 -16.70 -9.64
N PRO A 103 13.80 -15.40 -9.91
CA PRO A 103 14.88 -14.44 -10.09
C PRO A 103 15.65 -14.19 -8.77
N PRO A 104 16.99 -14.03 -8.80
CA PRO A 104 17.78 -13.68 -7.61
C PRO A 104 17.29 -12.39 -6.93
N LEU A 105 17.27 -12.37 -5.60
CA LEU A 105 16.73 -11.23 -4.85
C LEU A 105 17.50 -9.93 -5.15
N ALA A 106 18.82 -10.02 -5.35
CA ALA A 106 19.66 -8.89 -5.72
C ALA A 106 19.28 -8.25 -7.06
N ASP A 107 18.85 -9.02 -8.06
CA ASP A 107 18.38 -8.47 -9.33
C ASP A 107 17.01 -7.80 -9.21
N LEU A 108 16.11 -8.37 -8.39
CA LEU A 108 14.82 -7.77 -8.10
C LEU A 108 14.97 -6.44 -7.33
N ALA A 109 15.90 -6.38 -6.37
CA ALA A 109 16.23 -5.14 -5.66
C ALA A 109 16.83 -4.09 -6.62
N ARG A 110 17.75 -4.49 -7.52
CA ARG A 110 18.29 -3.61 -8.58
C ARG A 110 17.18 -3.11 -9.51
N GLN A 111 16.26 -3.97 -9.96
CA GLN A 111 15.15 -3.60 -10.84
C GLN A 111 14.15 -2.66 -10.16
N LEU A 112 13.79 -2.91 -8.89
CA LEU A 112 12.93 -2.06 -8.08
C LEU A 112 13.46 -0.62 -8.02
N VAL A 113 14.73 -0.47 -7.67
CA VAL A 113 15.38 0.85 -7.51
C VAL A 113 15.59 1.53 -8.87
N ALA A 114 15.95 0.78 -9.92
CA ALA A 114 16.04 1.31 -11.28
C ALA A 114 14.67 1.77 -11.83
N GLY A 115 13.57 1.14 -11.38
CA GLY A 115 12.20 1.58 -11.64
C GLY A 115 11.70 2.73 -10.77
N GLY A 116 12.55 3.30 -9.89
CA GLY A 116 12.20 4.41 -9.00
C GLY A 116 11.40 3.99 -7.76
N GLY A 117 11.39 2.71 -7.39
CA GLY A 117 10.84 2.22 -6.13
C GLY A 117 11.83 2.28 -4.97
N GLU A 118 11.31 2.16 -3.74
CA GLU A 118 12.06 2.33 -2.49
C GLU A 118 12.10 1.03 -1.67
N ILE A 119 13.14 0.85 -0.84
CA ILE A 119 13.24 -0.23 0.16
C ILE A 119 13.25 0.42 1.55
N TRP A 120 12.26 0.11 2.39
CA TRP A 120 12.04 0.74 3.69
C TRP A 120 12.32 -0.23 4.83
N LEU A 121 13.40 0.01 5.58
CA LEU A 121 13.77 -0.79 6.75
C LEU A 121 13.05 -0.24 7.98
N CYS A 122 12.21 -1.07 8.62
CA CYS A 122 11.53 -0.69 9.87
C CYS A 122 12.56 -0.41 10.98
N SER A 123 12.61 0.81 11.51
CA SER A 123 13.65 1.26 12.44
C SER A 123 13.81 0.37 13.68
N ALA A 124 12.71 -0.07 14.30
CA ALA A 124 12.77 -0.98 15.44
C ALA A 124 13.35 -2.36 15.08
N CYS A 125 13.14 -2.84 13.84
CA CYS A 125 13.69 -4.10 13.34
C CYS A 125 15.18 -3.95 12.96
N ALA A 126 15.58 -2.78 12.45
CA ALA A 126 16.96 -2.40 12.20
C ALA A 126 17.76 -2.32 13.51
N THR A 127 17.28 -1.54 14.49
CA THR A 127 17.91 -1.40 15.81
C THR A 127 18.05 -2.73 16.55
N LYS A 128 17.06 -3.63 16.48
CA LYS A 128 17.15 -5.00 17.06
C LYS A 128 18.36 -5.79 16.52
N ARG A 129 18.84 -5.48 15.31
CA ARG A 129 19.89 -6.22 14.60
C ARG A 129 21.21 -5.44 14.47
N GLY A 130 21.34 -4.31 15.18
CA GLY A 130 22.53 -3.46 15.10
C GLY A 130 22.67 -2.66 13.81
N ILE A 131 21.62 -2.57 13.00
CA ILE A 131 21.59 -1.75 11.78
C ILE A 131 21.30 -0.30 12.20
N THR A 132 22.20 0.61 11.83
CA THR A 132 22.22 2.02 12.22
C THR A 132 22.06 2.94 11.01
N GLY A 133 21.82 4.24 11.24
CA GLY A 133 21.61 5.23 10.17
C GLY A 133 22.87 5.81 9.54
N ASP A 134 24.06 5.41 10.03
CA ASP A 134 25.38 5.91 9.66
C ASP A 134 26.27 4.86 8.96
N GLN A 135 25.81 3.61 8.87
CA GLN A 135 26.46 2.55 8.07
C GLN A 135 25.96 2.56 6.62
N GLU A 136 26.75 1.96 5.71
CA GLU A 136 26.33 1.74 4.33
C GLU A 136 25.15 0.75 4.29
N LEU A 137 24.11 1.11 3.54
CA LEU A 137 22.94 0.28 3.30
C LEU A 137 22.89 -0.14 1.82
N LEU A 138 22.11 -1.17 1.52
CA LEU A 138 21.74 -1.55 0.15
C LEU A 138 21.24 -0.31 -0.63
N ALA A 139 21.61 -0.20 -1.90
CA ALA A 139 21.15 0.89 -2.76
C ALA A 139 19.60 0.99 -2.76
N GLY A 140 19.07 2.19 -2.55
CA GLY A 140 17.62 2.42 -2.44
C GLY A 140 16.99 2.01 -1.10
N ALA A 141 17.75 1.47 -0.15
CA ALA A 141 17.28 1.22 1.21
C ALA A 141 17.34 2.46 2.09
N THR A 142 16.36 2.65 2.97
CA THR A 142 16.29 3.75 3.95
C THR A 142 15.62 3.27 5.23
N ILE A 143 16.14 3.66 6.40
CA ILE A 143 15.53 3.34 7.69
C ILE A 143 14.37 4.30 7.98
N VAL A 144 13.18 3.76 8.21
CA VAL A 144 11.95 4.54 8.44
C VAL A 144 11.26 4.17 9.77
N GLY A 145 10.69 5.18 10.42
CA GLY A 145 9.89 4.98 11.64
C GLY A 145 8.46 4.51 11.35
N ALA A 146 7.84 3.85 12.33
CA ALA A 146 6.48 3.32 12.19
C ALA A 146 5.44 4.37 11.77
N ALA A 147 5.59 5.63 12.19
CA ALA A 147 4.72 6.73 11.77
C ALA A 147 4.70 6.94 10.24
N ARG A 148 5.85 6.86 9.57
CA ARG A 148 5.95 6.99 8.10
C ARG A 148 5.34 5.81 7.36
N ILE A 149 5.44 4.60 7.93
CA ILE A 149 4.78 3.41 7.41
C ILE A 149 3.26 3.56 7.53
N VAL A 150 2.75 4.02 8.67
CA VAL A 150 1.30 4.26 8.89
C VAL A 150 0.76 5.36 7.97
N GLU A 151 1.48 6.47 7.83
CA GLU A 151 1.15 7.56 6.89
C GLU A 151 1.02 7.02 5.46
N ALA A 152 2.03 6.32 4.96
CA ALA A 152 2.02 5.71 3.63
C ALA A 152 0.90 4.67 3.43
N LEU A 153 0.51 3.93 4.49
CA LEU A 153 -0.64 3.03 4.48
C LEU A 153 -1.99 3.77 4.42
N THR A 154 -2.06 5.05 4.82
CA THR A 154 -3.28 5.87 4.64
C THR A 154 -3.35 6.57 3.29
N GLU A 155 -2.21 6.78 2.61
CA GLU A 155 -2.13 7.34 1.25
C GLU A 155 -2.21 6.27 0.14
N GLY A 156 -1.80 5.03 0.44
CA GLY A 156 -1.55 3.97 -0.53
C GLY A 156 -2.36 2.68 -0.30
N ARG A 157 -1.78 1.55 -0.72
CA ARG A 157 -2.34 0.20 -0.56
C ARG A 157 -1.25 -0.76 -0.09
N ALA A 158 -1.54 -1.58 0.93
CA ALA A 158 -0.71 -2.74 1.24
C ALA A 158 -1.09 -3.94 0.36
N ILE A 159 -0.09 -4.59 -0.23
CA ILE A 159 -0.22 -5.85 -0.97
C ILE A 159 0.58 -6.90 -0.22
N THR A 160 -0.06 -7.57 0.75
CA THR A 160 0.54 -8.70 1.48
C THR A 160 0.53 -9.95 0.60
N LEU A 161 1.68 -10.62 0.51
CA LEU A 161 1.87 -11.85 -0.24
C LEU A 161 2.48 -12.91 0.69
N ALA A 162 1.73 -14.00 0.92
CA ALA A 162 2.07 -15.20 1.70
C ALA A 162 2.76 -14.98 3.07
#